data_AF-A0A7W8PFS1-F1
#
_entry.id   AF-A0A7W8PFS1-F1
#
_cell.length_a   1.000
_cell.length_b   1.000
_cell.length_c   1.000
_cell.angle_alpha   90.00
_cell.angle_beta   90.00
_cell.angle_gamma   90.00
#
_symmetry.space_group_name_H-M   'P 1'
#
loop_
_entity.id
_entity.type
_entity.pdbx_description
1 polymer ?
#
loop_
_entity_poly.entity_id
_entity_poly.type
_entity_poly.pdbx_seq_one_letter_code
_entity_poly.pdbx_strand_id
1 'polypeptide(L)'
;MCHGVLGTVQVTAPALAGQYADVHYKELRDFQSGQRQSAVMQAIIAGRSDQDLHDLAVYYASLPLPAAAEKTRAGEGPDATATRLVMQGDPQRNIAPCAACHGQLDRKGAAPWLGGQSAAYLTAQLQAFASGARRNDINEQMRNVARQMTPEEIDAVARYYAAMQ
;
A
#
# COMPACT_ATOMS: atom_id res chain seq x y z
N MET A 1 0.17 -15.55 13.77
CA MET A 1 -0.80 -14.61 13.17
C MET A 1 -0.02 -13.52 12.45
N CYS A 2 -0.12 -13.43 11.12
CA CYS A 2 0.81 -12.61 10.32
C CYS A 2 0.42 -11.13 10.21
N HIS A 3 -0.88 -10.81 10.28
CA HIS A 3 -1.39 -9.44 10.12
C HIS A 3 -1.85 -8.79 11.44
N GLY A 4 -1.44 -9.32 12.60
CA GLY A 4 -1.91 -8.84 13.91
C GLY A 4 -3.35 -9.24 14.27
N VAL A 5 -3.72 -9.05 15.54
CA VAL A 5 -4.97 -9.54 16.17
C VAL A 5 -6.23 -8.93 15.55
N LEU A 6 -6.11 -7.75 14.95
CA LEU A 6 -7.18 -7.05 14.26
C LEU A 6 -6.72 -6.47 12.92
N GLY A 7 -5.82 -7.15 12.20
CA GLY A 7 -5.28 -6.59 10.95
C GLY A 7 -4.37 -5.37 11.17
N THR A 8 -3.74 -5.26 12.34
CA THR A 8 -2.87 -4.14 12.71
C THR A 8 -1.49 -4.25 12.06
N VAL A 9 -0.79 -3.12 11.99
CA VAL A 9 0.52 -3.05 11.34
C VAL A 9 1.52 -4.05 11.94
N GLN A 10 2.24 -4.73 11.05
CA GLN A 10 3.43 -5.52 11.35
C GLN A 10 4.56 -5.04 10.44
N VAL A 11 5.81 -5.33 10.80
CA VAL A 11 6.98 -4.78 10.08
C VAL A 11 6.97 -5.16 8.60
N THR A 12 6.63 -6.40 8.25
CA THR A 12 6.70 -6.89 6.86
C THR A 12 5.35 -7.31 6.29
N ALA A 13 4.35 -7.52 7.14
CA ALA A 13 2.98 -7.81 6.71
C ALA A 13 2.14 -6.54 6.78
N PRO A 14 1.32 -6.27 5.74
CA PRO A 14 0.53 -5.06 5.71
C PRO A 14 -0.53 -5.04 6.80
N ALA A 15 -0.78 -3.85 7.35
CA ALA A 15 -2.04 -3.55 8.01
C ALA A 15 -3.20 -3.75 7.03
N LEU A 16 -4.22 -4.47 7.48
CA LEU A 16 -5.43 -4.77 6.70
C LEU A 16 -6.65 -4.00 7.21
N ALA A 17 -6.65 -3.60 8.48
CA ALA A 17 -7.76 -2.93 9.13
C ALA A 17 -8.13 -1.61 8.42
N GLY A 18 -9.41 -1.41 8.13
CA GLY A 18 -9.94 -0.17 7.54
C GLY A 18 -9.52 0.08 6.09
N GLN A 19 -8.72 -0.81 5.49
CA GLN A 19 -8.43 -0.77 4.07
C GLN A 19 -9.69 -1.15 3.28
N TYR A 20 -9.85 -0.59 2.08
CA TYR A 20 -11.05 -0.76 1.30
C TYR A 20 -11.30 -2.21 0.87
N ALA A 21 -12.57 -2.64 0.87
CA ALA A 21 -12.95 -4.01 0.53
C ALA A 21 -12.58 -4.38 -0.92
N ASP A 22 -12.69 -3.45 -1.86
CA ASP A 22 -12.29 -3.68 -3.26
C ASP A 22 -10.79 -3.94 -3.41
N VAL A 23 -9.96 -3.22 -2.64
CA VAL A 23 -8.51 -3.44 -2.56
C VAL A 23 -8.21 -4.83 -2.01
N HIS A 24 -8.84 -5.21 -0.89
CA HIS A 24 -8.65 -6.54 -0.30
C HIS A 24 -9.02 -7.64 -1.26
N TYR A 25 -10.23 -7.57 -1.83
CA TYR A 25 -10.72 -8.58 -2.75
C TYR A 25 -9.79 -8.74 -3.96
N LYS A 26 -9.39 -7.62 -4.57
CA LYS A 26 -8.45 -7.62 -5.69
C LYS A 26 -7.14 -8.30 -5.32
N GLU A 27 -6.51 -7.92 -4.21
CA GLU A 27 -5.21 -8.48 -3.84
C GLU A 27 -5.30 -9.96 -3.44
N LEU A 28 -6.37 -10.38 -2.77
CA LEU A 28 -6.65 -11.79 -2.46
C LEU A 28 -6.81 -12.61 -3.74
N ARG A 29 -7.56 -12.10 -4.72
CA ARG A 29 -7.71 -12.73 -6.05
C ARG A 29 -6.41 -12.77 -6.84
N ASP A 30 -5.59 -11.72 -6.75
CA ASP A 30 -4.30 -11.67 -7.42
C ASP A 30 -3.30 -12.66 -6.80
N PHE A 31 -3.33 -12.84 -5.48
CA PHE A 31 -2.57 -13.92 -4.85
C PHE A 31 -3.09 -15.30 -5.30
N GLN A 32 -4.41 -15.51 -5.33
CA GLN A 32 -5.03 -16.79 -5.71
C GLN A 32 -4.73 -17.21 -7.14
N SER A 33 -4.74 -16.26 -8.06
CA SER A 33 -4.42 -16.49 -9.48
C SER A 33 -2.92 -16.49 -9.77
N GLY A 34 -2.08 -16.07 -8.82
CA GLY A 34 -0.64 -15.90 -9.03
C GLY A 34 -0.25 -14.60 -9.76
N GLN A 35 -1.19 -13.70 -10.04
CA GLN A 35 -0.86 -12.37 -10.59
C GLN A 35 -0.04 -11.53 -9.61
N ARG A 36 -0.22 -11.76 -8.31
CA ARG A 36 0.70 -11.29 -7.25
C ARG A 36 1.36 -12.50 -6.60
N GLN A 37 2.69 -12.48 -6.58
CA GLN A 37 3.49 -13.58 -6.04
C GLN A 37 3.67 -13.43 -4.52
N SER A 38 3.37 -14.49 -3.78
CA SER A 38 3.72 -14.65 -2.37
C SER A 38 3.41 -16.08 -1.95
N ALA A 39 4.45 -16.88 -1.70
CA ALA A 39 4.27 -18.28 -1.28
C ALA A 39 3.39 -18.40 -0.02
N VAL A 40 3.53 -17.44 0.90
CA VAL A 40 2.75 -17.39 2.15
C VAL A 40 1.28 -17.14 1.86
N MET A 41 0.95 -16.08 1.12
CA MET A 41 -0.46 -15.75 0.86
C MET A 41 -1.12 -16.75 -0.09
N GLN A 42 -0.39 -17.23 -1.11
CA GLN A 42 -0.88 -18.28 -2.02
C GLN A 42 -1.30 -19.54 -1.27
N ALA A 43 -0.52 -20.00 -0.30
CA ALA A 43 -0.90 -21.15 0.51
C ALA A 43 -2.17 -20.88 1.35
N ILE A 44 -2.34 -19.65 1.86
CA ILE A 44 -3.48 -19.27 2.71
C ILE A 44 -4.80 -19.17 1.90
N ILE A 45 -4.75 -18.64 0.67
CA ILE A 45 -5.96 -18.36 -0.13
C ILE A 45 -6.31 -19.44 -1.18
N ALA A 46 -5.44 -20.43 -1.43
CA ALA A 46 -5.59 -21.36 -2.56
C ALA A 46 -6.94 -22.11 -2.59
N GLY A 47 -7.43 -22.53 -1.42
CA GLY A 47 -8.69 -23.29 -1.29
C GLY A 47 -9.92 -22.46 -0.93
N ARG A 48 -9.83 -21.12 -0.97
CA ARG A 48 -10.93 -20.24 -0.55
C ARG A 48 -11.93 -20.03 -1.67
N SER A 49 -13.21 -20.09 -1.33
CA SER A 49 -14.30 -19.78 -2.27
C SER A 49 -14.29 -18.29 -2.63
N ASP A 50 -14.95 -17.90 -3.73
CA ASP A 50 -15.12 -16.47 -4.05
C ASP A 50 -15.84 -15.71 -2.93
N GLN A 51 -16.85 -16.35 -2.33
CA GLN A 51 -17.58 -15.81 -1.20
C GLN A 51 -16.65 -15.58 0.00
N ASP A 52 -15.75 -16.53 0.31
CA ASP A 52 -14.77 -16.37 1.39
C ASP A 52 -13.89 -15.14 1.16
N LEU A 53 -13.48 -14.87 -0.08
CA LEU A 53 -12.66 -13.71 -0.41
C LEU A 53 -13.42 -12.40 -0.22
N HIS A 54 -14.70 -12.37 -0.61
CA HIS A 54 -15.58 -11.24 -0.35
C HIS A 54 -15.80 -11.01 1.15
N ASP A 55 -16.06 -12.08 1.90
CA ASP A 55 -16.29 -12.00 3.35
C ASP A 55 -15.05 -11.49 4.09
N LEU A 56 -13.85 -12.00 3.74
CA LEU A 56 -12.59 -11.51 4.29
C LEU A 56 -12.35 -10.04 3.95
N ALA A 57 -12.64 -9.65 2.70
CA ALA A 57 -12.46 -8.28 2.24
C ALA A 57 -13.36 -7.29 3.00
N VAL A 58 -14.65 -7.63 3.17
CA VAL A 58 -15.60 -6.80 3.92
C VAL A 58 -15.26 -6.80 5.40
N TYR A 59 -14.87 -7.94 5.97
CA TYR A 59 -14.48 -8.05 7.37
C TYR A 59 -13.33 -7.09 7.72
N TYR A 60 -12.19 -7.16 7.01
CA TYR A 60 -11.05 -6.29 7.30
C TYR A 60 -11.33 -4.81 7.01
N ALA A 61 -12.16 -4.52 6.00
CA ALA A 61 -12.61 -3.17 5.72
C ALA A 61 -13.51 -2.57 6.82
N SER A 62 -14.25 -3.39 7.55
CA SER A 62 -15.09 -2.94 8.66
C SER A 62 -14.32 -2.55 9.92
N LEU A 63 -13.05 -2.97 10.03
CA LEU A 63 -12.21 -2.65 11.18
C LEU A 63 -11.76 -1.18 11.13
N PRO A 64 -11.51 -0.54 12.29
CA PRO A 64 -11.01 0.83 12.30
C PRO A 64 -9.64 0.94 11.63
N LEU A 65 -9.38 2.06 10.95
CA LEU A 65 -8.06 2.35 10.40
C LEU A 65 -6.99 2.27 11.50
N PRO A 66 -5.81 1.69 11.21
CA PRO A 66 -4.73 1.63 12.18
C PRO A 66 -4.28 3.05 12.56
N ALA A 67 -3.70 3.19 13.75
CA ALA A 67 -2.91 4.38 14.06
C ALA A 67 -1.68 4.45 13.14
N ALA A 68 -1.04 5.62 13.08
CA ALA A 68 0.25 5.78 12.42
C ALA A 68 1.22 4.67 12.87
N ALA A 69 1.84 3.99 11.89
CA ALA A 69 2.78 2.90 12.13
C ALA A 69 4.10 3.41 12.72
N GLU A 70 4.46 4.64 12.38
CA GLU A 70 5.66 5.32 12.86
C GLU A 70 5.30 6.70 13.42
N LYS A 71 6.09 7.19 14.36
CA LYS A 71 5.97 8.55 14.86
C LYS A 71 7.00 9.42 14.17
N THR A 72 6.58 10.58 13.66
CA THR A 72 7.52 11.64 13.32
C THR A 72 8.29 12.04 14.57
N ARG A 73 9.60 12.28 14.44
CA ARG A 73 10.41 12.74 15.57
C ARG A 73 9.88 14.09 16.05
N ALA A 74 9.88 14.29 17.37
CA ALA A 74 9.42 15.53 17.97
C ALA A 74 10.25 16.72 17.43
N GLY A 75 9.59 17.68 16.79
CA GLY A 75 10.22 18.88 16.23
C GLY A 75 10.64 18.78 14.76
N GLU A 76 10.53 17.61 14.13
CA GLU A 76 10.75 17.44 12.69
C GLU A 76 9.40 17.44 11.94
N GLY A 77 9.27 18.30 10.93
CA GLY A 77 8.16 18.23 9.98
C GLY A 77 8.30 17.02 9.04
N PRO A 78 7.28 16.71 8.22
CA PRO A 78 7.41 15.70 7.20
C PRO A 78 8.55 16.05 6.24
N ASP A 79 9.26 15.02 5.77
CA ASP A 79 10.34 15.19 4.79
C ASP A 79 9.85 16.04 3.60
N ALA A 80 10.62 17.07 3.24
CA ALA A 80 10.22 18.03 2.21
C ALA A 80 10.14 17.38 0.82
N THR A 81 11.02 16.41 0.53
CA THR A 81 11.01 15.64 -0.71
C THR A 81 9.76 14.76 -0.78
N ALA A 82 9.45 14.05 0.31
CA ALA A 82 8.23 13.26 0.39
C ALA A 82 6.97 14.12 0.24
N THR A 83 6.91 15.25 0.95
CA THR A 83 5.77 16.18 0.89
C THR A 83 5.55 16.69 -0.53
N ARG A 84 6.62 17.08 -1.23
CA ARG A 84 6.55 17.51 -2.63
C ARG A 84 6.03 16.38 -3.53
N LEU A 85 6.59 15.18 -3.46
CA LEU A 85 6.16 14.05 -4.31
C LEU A 85 4.72 13.64 -4.03
N VAL A 86 4.30 13.61 -2.77
CA VAL A 86 2.93 13.25 -2.38
C VAL A 86 1.92 14.26 -2.89
N MET A 87 2.19 15.55 -2.72
CA MET A 87 1.21 16.62 -3.01
C MET A 87 1.27 17.13 -4.45
N GLN A 88 2.45 17.12 -5.07
CA GLN A 88 2.71 17.75 -6.37
C GLN A 88 3.30 16.79 -7.40
N GLY A 89 3.88 15.66 -6.96
CA GLY A 89 4.60 14.75 -7.85
C GLY A 89 5.86 15.40 -8.42
N ASP A 90 6.27 14.90 -9.58
CA ASP A 90 7.34 15.43 -10.41
C ASP A 90 7.00 15.19 -11.90
N PRO A 91 6.31 16.15 -12.54
CA PRO A 91 5.84 15.97 -13.91
C PRO A 91 6.98 15.86 -14.92
N GLN A 92 8.17 16.42 -14.63
CA GLN A 92 9.33 16.30 -15.52
C GLN A 92 9.86 14.86 -15.58
N ARG A 93 9.69 14.10 -14.49
CA ARG A 93 10.01 12.68 -14.41
C ARG A 93 8.79 11.77 -14.58
N ASN A 94 7.64 12.32 -14.97
CA ASN A 94 6.38 11.59 -15.09
C ASN A 94 5.94 10.89 -13.78
N ILE A 95 6.22 11.51 -12.64
CA ILE A 95 5.72 11.08 -11.33
C ILE A 95 4.46 11.88 -11.03
N ALA A 96 3.31 11.22 -11.05
CA ALA A 96 2.06 11.85 -10.62
C ALA A 96 2.06 12.07 -9.09
N PRO A 97 1.33 13.09 -8.58
CA PRO A 97 1.15 13.26 -7.13
C PRO A 97 0.51 12.02 -6.52
N CYS A 98 1.10 11.46 -5.46
CA CYS A 98 0.58 10.27 -4.80
C CYS A 98 -0.86 10.49 -4.30
N ALA A 99 -1.13 11.67 -3.74
CA ALA A 99 -2.43 12.07 -3.21
C ALA A 99 -3.52 12.16 -4.29
N ALA A 100 -3.17 12.27 -5.58
CA ALA A 100 -4.15 12.33 -6.66
C ALA A 100 -4.87 10.99 -6.90
N CYS A 101 -4.33 9.89 -6.38
CA CYS A 101 -4.94 8.56 -6.44
C CYS A 101 -5.18 7.94 -5.06
N HIS A 102 -4.26 8.18 -4.11
CA HIS A 102 -4.29 7.60 -2.75
C HIS A 102 -4.81 8.58 -1.68
N GLY A 103 -5.38 9.71 -2.08
CA GLY A 103 -5.87 10.74 -1.17
C GLY A 103 -7.10 10.29 -0.37
N GLN A 104 -7.28 10.89 0.82
CA GLN A 104 -8.36 10.52 1.75
C GLN A 104 -9.76 10.91 1.28
N LEU A 105 -9.89 12.00 0.50
CA LEU A 105 -11.17 12.53 0.03
C LEU A 105 -11.50 12.12 -1.41
N ASP A 106 -10.49 11.89 -2.25
CA ASP A 106 -10.66 11.57 -3.67
C ASP A 106 -9.69 10.45 -4.06
N ARG A 107 -10.14 9.20 -3.85
CA ARG A 107 -9.42 8.01 -4.29
C ARG A 107 -9.79 7.67 -5.73
N LYS A 108 -8.81 7.24 -6.53
CA LYS A 108 -9.05 6.83 -7.92
C LYS A 108 -8.97 5.32 -8.08
N GLY A 109 -10.00 4.74 -8.69
CA GLY A 109 -10.07 3.30 -8.95
C GLY A 109 -9.93 2.47 -7.67
N ALA A 110 -9.16 1.39 -7.73
CA ALA A 110 -8.87 0.51 -6.59
C ALA A 110 -7.57 0.90 -5.86
N ALA A 111 -7.25 2.20 -5.79
CA ALA A 111 -6.06 2.67 -5.10
C ALA A 111 -6.18 2.41 -3.58
N PRO A 112 -5.19 1.75 -2.96
CA PRO A 112 -5.19 1.47 -1.53
C PRO A 112 -5.01 2.73 -0.68
N TRP A 113 -5.60 2.70 0.52
CA TRP A 113 -5.17 3.55 1.63
C TRP A 113 -3.72 3.25 2.00
N LEU A 114 -2.88 4.29 2.13
CA LEU A 114 -1.46 4.15 2.45
C LEU A 114 -1.12 4.57 3.89
N GLY A 115 -1.94 5.42 4.51
CA GLY A 115 -1.74 5.89 5.88
C GLY A 115 -1.71 4.75 6.90
N GLY A 116 -0.84 4.85 7.91
CA GLY A 116 -0.74 3.86 8.99
C GLY A 116 -0.15 2.51 8.55
N GLN A 117 0.37 2.41 7.32
CA GLN A 117 1.06 1.24 6.85
C GLN A 117 2.54 1.25 7.27
N SER A 118 3.15 0.08 7.44
CA SER A 118 4.59 0.01 7.74
C SER A 118 5.43 0.63 6.62
N ALA A 119 6.40 1.48 6.97
CA ALA A 119 7.35 2.02 5.99
C ALA A 119 8.14 0.90 5.30
N ALA A 120 8.54 -0.14 6.04
CA ALA A 120 9.24 -1.29 5.47
C ALA A 120 8.38 -2.04 4.44
N TYR A 121 7.08 -2.22 4.72
CA TYR A 121 6.15 -2.79 3.73
C TYR A 121 6.01 -1.89 2.50
N LEU A 122 5.79 -0.59 2.69
CA LEU A 122 5.61 0.37 1.59
C LEU A 122 6.86 0.46 0.70
N THR A 123 8.04 0.58 1.31
CA THR A 123 9.33 0.55 0.61
C THR A 123 9.47 -0.73 -0.23
N ALA A 124 9.18 -1.89 0.36
CA ALA A 124 9.23 -3.16 -0.37
C ALA A 124 8.24 -3.22 -1.55
N GLN A 125 7.02 -2.67 -1.40
CA GLN A 125 6.06 -2.64 -2.50
C GLN A 125 6.49 -1.69 -3.62
N LEU A 126 6.97 -0.49 -3.29
CA LEU A 126 7.47 0.48 -4.26
C LEU A 126 8.68 -0.08 -5.02
N GLN A 127 9.63 -0.70 -4.34
CA GLN A 127 10.76 -1.38 -4.97
C GLN A 127 10.33 -2.55 -5.86
N ALA A 128 9.32 -3.32 -5.44
CA ALA A 128 8.77 -4.40 -6.25
C ALA A 128 8.10 -3.89 -7.53
N PHE A 129 7.41 -2.74 -7.48
CA PHE A 129 6.88 -2.11 -8.68
C PHE A 129 7.99 -1.53 -9.56
N ALA A 130 8.97 -0.83 -8.98
CA ALA A 130 10.10 -0.24 -9.71
C ALA A 130 10.89 -1.30 -10.50
N SER A 131 11.21 -2.43 -9.86
CA SER A 131 11.89 -3.57 -10.50
C SER A 131 10.99 -4.39 -11.43
N GLY A 132 9.68 -4.21 -11.35
CA GLY A 132 8.71 -5.06 -12.02
C GLY A 132 8.59 -6.46 -11.41
N ALA A 133 9.06 -6.70 -10.20
CA ALA A 133 8.75 -7.93 -9.47
C ALA A 133 7.26 -8.03 -9.11
N ARG A 134 6.59 -6.89 -8.91
CA ARG A 134 5.13 -6.78 -8.76
C ARG A 134 4.54 -6.11 -10.00
N ARG A 135 3.57 -6.76 -10.65
CA ARG A 135 2.97 -6.32 -11.94
C ARG A 135 1.44 -6.34 -11.96
N ASN A 136 0.80 -6.55 -10.80
CA ASN A 136 -0.65 -6.64 -10.68
C ASN A 136 -1.35 -5.26 -10.58
N ASP A 137 -0.70 -4.20 -11.05
CA ASP A 137 -1.22 -2.85 -11.09
C ASP A 137 -2.03 -2.58 -12.36
N ILE A 138 -3.12 -1.83 -12.21
CA ILE A 138 -4.03 -1.49 -13.30
C ILE A 138 -3.32 -0.52 -14.25
N ASN A 139 -3.26 -0.85 -15.53
CA ASN A 139 -2.64 -0.01 -16.58
C ASN A 139 -1.20 0.45 -16.27
N GLU A 140 -0.44 -0.37 -15.56
CA GLU A 140 0.95 -0.09 -15.15
C GLU A 140 1.12 1.18 -14.30
N GLN A 141 0.05 1.69 -13.68
CA GLN A 141 0.06 2.97 -12.97
C GLN A 141 1.17 3.05 -11.91
N MET A 142 1.28 2.03 -11.05
CA MET A 142 2.29 2.03 -9.98
C MET A 142 3.68 1.76 -10.52
N ARG A 143 3.83 0.89 -11.52
CA ARG A 143 5.13 0.65 -12.16
C ARG A 143 5.66 1.90 -12.86
N ASN A 144 4.80 2.67 -13.52
CA ASN A 144 5.18 3.92 -14.19
C ASN A 144 5.66 4.99 -13.21
N VAL A 145 5.02 5.10 -12.05
CA VAL A 145 5.45 6.02 -10.99
C VAL A 145 6.76 5.53 -10.35
N ALA A 146 6.78 4.28 -9.85
CA ALA A 146 7.87 3.79 -9.01
C ALA A 146 9.22 3.68 -9.76
N ARG A 147 9.21 3.40 -11.07
CA ARG A 147 10.44 3.33 -11.89
C ARG A 147 11.21 4.66 -11.99
N GLN A 148 10.54 5.77 -11.72
CA GLN A 148 11.11 7.12 -11.87
C GLN A 148 11.64 7.68 -10.54
N MET A 149 11.38 6.98 -9.44
CA MET A 149 11.76 7.39 -8.09
C MET A 149 13.16 6.87 -7.73
N THR A 150 13.92 7.66 -6.98
CA THR A 150 15.18 7.19 -6.39
C THR A 150 14.92 6.33 -5.15
N PRO A 151 15.90 5.52 -4.70
CA PRO A 151 15.77 4.77 -3.44
C PRO A 151 15.47 5.66 -2.23
N GLU A 152 16.04 6.86 -2.17
CA GLU A 152 15.84 7.84 -1.11
C GLU A 152 14.42 8.41 -1.14
N GLU A 153 13.89 8.68 -2.34
CA GLU A 153 12.51 9.14 -2.52
C GLU A 153 11.49 8.07 -2.13
N ILE A 154 11.77 6.80 -2.45
CA ILE A 154 10.95 5.67 -2.03
C ILE A 154 10.90 5.57 -0.50
N ASP A 155 12.06 5.63 0.17
CA ASP A 155 12.12 5.59 1.64
C ASP A 155 11.40 6.78 2.27
N ALA A 156 11.60 7.98 1.73
CA ALA A 156 10.97 9.20 2.23
C ALA A 156 9.43 9.15 2.11
N VAL A 157 8.89 8.72 0.96
CA VAL A 157 7.44 8.58 0.75
C VAL A 157 6.85 7.45 1.62
N ALA A 158 7.57 6.35 1.79
CA ALA A 158 7.14 5.26 2.67
C ALA A 158 7.02 5.72 4.13
N ARG A 159 8.01 6.44 4.66
CA ARG A 159 7.97 7.01 6.01
C ARG A 159 6.89 8.05 6.17
N TYR A 160 6.66 8.89 5.15
CA TYR A 160 5.59 9.88 5.15
C TYR A 160 4.22 9.24 5.39
N TYR A 161 3.88 8.18 4.64
CA TYR A 161 2.62 7.47 4.82
C TYR A 161 2.57 6.61 6.09
N ALA A 162 3.71 6.07 6.54
CA ALA A 162 3.78 5.36 7.81
C ALA A 162 3.50 6.25 9.02
N ALA A 163 3.83 7.54 8.92
CA ALA A 163 3.55 8.53 9.96
C ALA A 163 2.16 9.19 9.84
N MET A 164 1.44 8.94 8.74
CA MET A 164 0.07 9.40 8.51
C MET A 164 -0.93 8.43 9.16
N GLN A 165 -2.08 8.94 9.60
CA GLN A 165 -3.21 8.12 10.05
C GLN A 165 -4.32 8.12 9.00
#